data_AF-A0A1F7J1Z1-F1
#
_entry.id   AF-A0A1F7J1Z1-F1
#
_cell.length_a   1.000
_cell.length_b   1.000
_cell.length_c   1.000
_cell.angle_alpha   90.00
_cell.angle_beta   90.00
_cell.angle_gamma   90.00
#
_symmetry.space_group_name_H-M   'P 1'
#
loop_
_entity.id
_entity.type
_entity.pdbx_description
1 polymer ?
#
loop_
_entity_poly.entity_id
_entity_poly.type
_entity_poly.pdbx_seq_one_letter_code
_entity_poly.pdbx_strand_id
1 'polypeptide(L)'
;MEQGKRKVKPWHKRWWGFLLIIGFWPITLIWWVWKKSNWEREIKIASTIVLVILIFIVGVRYGQNVEKTKRLTTEALNQRQVDSSISLTVTLAPKMKRVPYEIINTWEIPNGGQGKLVVIDTKYFNKEGMPLLGQTLKEDVKNDRNAFISIFTDKRAALLRDKVLTDDMTDEERDFYDKHYIAQYNKNGNSGFNEFVIYYDGVMGSNSETIKY
;
A
#
# COMPACT_ATOMS: atom_id res chain seq x y z
N MET A 1 -12.90 14.34 47.22
CA MET A 1 -13.36 14.05 45.85
C MET A 1 -12.82 15.13 44.92
N GLU A 2 -11.65 14.92 44.33
CA GLU A 2 -11.08 15.86 43.36
C GLU A 2 -11.62 15.54 41.96
N GLN A 3 -12.40 16.46 41.40
CA GLN A 3 -12.84 16.35 40.01
C GLN A 3 -11.66 16.66 39.08
N GLY A 4 -11.16 15.63 38.40
CA GLY A 4 -10.12 15.76 37.38
C GLY A 4 -10.58 16.64 36.22
N LYS A 5 -10.02 17.84 36.11
CA LYS A 5 -10.23 18.77 34.99
C LYS A 5 -9.75 18.11 33.69
N ARG A 6 -10.69 17.73 32.81
CA ARG A 6 -10.38 17.19 31.48
C ARG A 6 -9.60 18.22 30.67
N LYS A 7 -8.36 17.90 30.29
CA LYS A 7 -7.55 18.75 29.40
C LYS A 7 -8.20 18.78 28.01
N VAL A 8 -8.87 19.88 27.68
CA VAL A 8 -9.43 20.10 26.34
C VAL A 8 -8.27 20.22 25.35
N LYS A 9 -8.21 19.31 24.36
CA LYS A 9 -7.18 19.39 23.31
C LYS A 9 -7.30 20.71 22.56
N PRO A 10 -6.18 21.42 22.31
CA PRO A 10 -6.21 22.71 21.62
C PRO A 10 -6.73 22.52 20.19
N TRP A 11 -7.54 23.48 19.74
CA TRP A 11 -8.34 23.39 18.51
C TRP A 11 -7.52 23.13 17.24
N HIS A 12 -6.29 23.65 17.17
CA HIS A 12 -5.37 23.46 16.05
C HIS A 12 -4.84 22.02 15.90
N LYS A 13 -5.02 21.14 16.89
CA LYS A 13 -4.67 19.71 16.81
C LYS A 13 -5.80 18.83 16.25
N ARG A 14 -6.94 19.43 15.86
CA ARG A 14 -8.03 18.72 15.18
C ARG A 14 -7.76 18.73 13.68
N TRP A 15 -8.18 17.68 12.98
CA TRP A 15 -7.99 17.51 11.53
C TRP A 15 -8.47 18.72 10.70
N TRP A 16 -9.53 19.41 11.16
CA TRP A 16 -10.03 20.65 10.56
C TRP A 16 -9.03 21.82 10.59
N GLY A 17 -8.11 21.88 11.56
CA GLY A 17 -7.08 22.92 11.60
C GLY A 17 -6.11 22.83 10.41
N PHE A 18 -5.82 21.60 9.96
CA PHE A 18 -4.97 21.38 8.78
C PHE A 18 -5.67 21.82 7.49
N LEU A 19 -6.97 21.58 7.37
CA LEU A 19 -7.78 22.05 6.23
C LEU A 19 -7.82 23.58 6.15
N LEU A 20 -7.95 24.27 7.29
CA LEU A 20 -7.93 25.73 7.31
C LEU A 20 -6.58 26.30 6.88
N ILE A 21 -5.47 25.69 7.32
CA ILE A 21 -4.13 26.11 6.89
C ILE A 21 -3.96 25.92 5.38
N ILE A 22 -4.34 24.77 4.84
CA ILE A 22 -4.24 24.51 3.39
C ILE A 22 -5.14 25.46 2.60
N GLY A 23 -6.36 25.73 3.07
CA GLY A 23 -7.28 26.62 2.38
C GLY A 23 -6.83 28.09 2.39
N PHE A 24 -6.22 28.54 3.49
CA PHE A 24 -5.85 29.95 3.67
C PHE A 24 -4.45 30.29 3.13
N TRP A 25 -3.55 29.30 3.05
CA TRP A 25 -2.18 29.48 2.57
C TRP A 25 -2.03 30.05 1.13
N PRO A 26 -2.79 29.63 0.11
CA PRO A 26 -2.67 30.22 -1.23
C PRO A 26 -3.06 31.70 -1.26
N ILE A 27 -4.05 32.09 -0.43
CA ILE A 27 -4.50 33.49 -0.34
C ILE A 27 -3.41 34.37 0.29
N THR A 28 -2.75 33.88 1.34
CA THR A 28 -1.66 34.63 1.98
C THR A 28 -0.42 34.74 1.10
N LEU A 29 -0.12 33.70 0.31
CA LEU A 29 0.95 33.74 -0.70
C LEU A 29 0.69 34.80 -1.78
N ILE A 30 -0.53 34.85 -2.34
CA ILE A 30 -0.91 35.86 -3.34
C ILE A 30 -0.76 37.27 -2.75
N TRP A 31 -1.29 37.50 -1.55
CA TRP A 31 -1.18 38.80 -0.88
C TRP A 31 0.29 39.19 -0.63
N TRP A 32 1.12 38.24 -0.23
CA TRP A 32 2.53 38.48 0.04
C TRP A 32 3.32 38.84 -1.22
N VAL A 33 3.08 38.15 -2.34
CA VAL A 33 3.67 38.48 -3.64
C VAL A 33 3.27 39.89 -4.07
N TRP A 34 2.02 40.28 -3.89
CA TRP A 34 1.54 41.60 -4.26
C TRP A 34 2.14 42.72 -3.40
N LYS A 35 2.24 42.50 -2.09
CA LYS A 35 2.70 43.50 -1.12
C LYS A 35 4.22 43.66 -1.06
N LYS A 36 4.98 42.56 -1.19
CA LYS A 36 6.44 42.57 -0.95
C LYS A 36 7.27 42.55 -2.23
N SER A 37 6.68 42.18 -3.37
CA SER A 37 7.42 42.11 -4.63
C SER A 37 7.37 43.45 -5.38
N ASN A 38 8.53 43.90 -5.84
CA ASN A 38 8.68 45.07 -6.72
C ASN A 38 8.51 44.71 -8.21
N TRP A 39 7.92 43.54 -8.51
CA TRP A 39 7.67 43.16 -9.89
C TRP A 39 6.72 44.12 -10.60
N GLU A 40 6.93 44.25 -11.91
CA GLU A 40 6.01 44.95 -12.79
C GLU A 40 4.62 44.32 -12.70
N ARG A 41 3.60 45.18 -12.86
CA ARG A 41 2.20 44.80 -12.66
C ARG A 41 1.79 43.60 -13.52
N GLU A 42 2.36 43.48 -14.71
CA GLU A 42 2.09 42.40 -15.66
C GLU A 42 2.56 41.03 -15.14
N ILE A 43 3.76 40.98 -14.54
CA ILE A 43 4.33 39.74 -13.97
C ILE A 43 3.49 39.24 -12.79
N LYS A 44 2.97 40.16 -11.96
CA LYS A 44 2.09 39.81 -10.82
C LYS A 44 0.77 39.17 -11.29
N ILE A 45 0.22 39.65 -12.40
CA ILE A 45 -1.00 39.11 -12.99
C ILE A 45 -0.72 37.72 -13.56
N ALA A 46 0.35 37.57 -14.35
CA ALA A 46 0.74 36.28 -14.93
C ALA A 46 0.97 35.20 -13.87
N SER A 47 1.68 35.50 -12.78
CA SER A 47 1.93 34.53 -11.70
C SER A 47 0.66 34.10 -10.98
N THR A 48 -0.30 35.01 -10.81
CA THR A 48 -1.57 34.71 -10.15
C THR A 48 -2.42 33.76 -11.00
N ILE A 49 -2.46 33.98 -12.31
CA ILE A 49 -3.18 33.11 -13.26
C ILE A 49 -2.59 31.69 -13.24
N VAL A 50 -1.26 31.56 -13.29
CA VAL A 50 -0.59 30.24 -13.25
C VAL A 50 -0.92 29.48 -11.97
N LEU A 51 -0.92 30.14 -10.80
CA LEU A 51 -1.25 29.51 -9.52
C LEU A 51 -2.71 29.00 -9.49
N VAL A 52 -3.65 29.79 -10.00
CA VAL A 52 -5.07 29.41 -10.04
C VAL A 52 -5.29 28.20 -10.96
N ILE A 53 -4.63 28.17 -12.12
CA ILE A 53 -4.69 27.02 -13.05
C ILE A 53 -4.14 25.76 -12.37
N LEU A 54 -3.00 25.86 -11.67
CA LEU A 54 -2.40 24.74 -10.95
C LEU A 54 -3.35 24.16 -9.87
N ILE A 55 -3.98 25.02 -9.07
CA ILE A 55 -4.96 24.60 -8.05
C ILE A 55 -6.17 23.92 -8.72
N PHE A 56 -6.64 24.44 -9.86
CA PHE A 56 -7.77 23.87 -10.58
C PHE A 56 -7.44 22.47 -11.15
N ILE A 57 -6.26 22.29 -11.76
CA ILE A 57 -5.80 20.98 -12.28
C ILE A 57 -5.73 19.94 -11.16
N VAL A 58 -5.15 20.32 -10.02
CA VAL A 58 -5.07 19.41 -8.85
C VAL A 58 -6.47 19.06 -8.34
N GLY A 59 -7.38 20.04 -8.23
CA GLY A 59 -8.74 19.82 -7.77
C GLY A 59 -9.53 18.83 -8.63
N VAL A 60 -9.43 18.93 -9.96
CA VAL A 60 -10.13 18.03 -10.90
C VAL A 60 -9.64 16.58 -10.75
N ARG A 61 -8.33 16.36 -10.53
CA ARG A 61 -7.77 15.01 -10.36
C ARG A 61 -8.23 14.32 -9.08
N TYR A 62 -8.41 15.07 -7.98
CA TYR A 62 -8.90 14.49 -6.72
C TYR A 62 -10.38 14.10 -6.76
N GLY A 63 -11.21 14.79 -7.56
CA GLY A 63 -12.66 14.52 -7.65
C GLY A 63 -13.01 13.12 -8.19
N GLN A 64 -12.21 12.60 -9.13
CA GLN A 64 -12.50 11.31 -9.78
C GLN A 64 -12.23 10.08 -8.87
N ASN A 65 -11.47 10.23 -7.80
CA ASN A 65 -11.12 9.12 -6.90
C ASN A 65 -12.20 8.81 -5.86
N VAL A 66 -13.16 9.72 -5.61
CA VAL A 66 -14.17 9.55 -4.55
C VAL A 66 -15.35 8.67 -4.99
N GLU A 67 -15.65 8.61 -6.30
CA GLU A 67 -16.77 7.80 -6.80
C GLU A 67 -16.47 6.29 -6.90
N LYS A 68 -15.20 5.92 -7.15
CA LYS A 68 -14.79 4.50 -7.23
C LYS A 68 -14.97 3.77 -5.88
N THR A 69 -14.73 4.45 -4.76
CA THR A 69 -14.84 3.86 -3.41
C THR A 69 -16.27 3.49 -3.01
N LYS A 70 -17.28 4.20 -3.54
CA LYS A 70 -18.69 3.92 -3.21
C LYS A 70 -19.22 2.66 -3.91
N ARG A 71 -18.78 2.38 -5.14
CA ARG A 71 -19.23 1.20 -5.89
C ARG A 71 -18.63 -0.10 -5.35
N LEU A 72 -17.35 -0.08 -4.98
CA LEU A 72 -16.64 -1.23 -4.40
C LEU A 72 -17.23 -1.70 -3.05
N THR A 73 -17.83 -0.78 -2.28
CA THR A 73 -18.42 -1.10 -0.96
C THR A 73 -19.78 -1.80 -1.09
N THR A 74 -20.52 -1.57 -2.17
CA THR A 74 -21.85 -2.19 -2.39
C THR A 74 -21.74 -3.62 -2.93
N GLU A 75 -20.72 -3.94 -3.73
CA GLU A 75 -20.51 -5.29 -4.26
C GLU A 75 -19.94 -6.26 -3.20
N ALA A 76 -19.04 -5.78 -2.32
CA ALA A 76 -18.45 -6.60 -1.26
C ALA A 76 -19.46 -7.07 -0.18
N LEU A 77 -20.56 -6.36 0.01
CA LEU A 77 -21.62 -6.74 0.96
C LEU A 77 -22.54 -7.84 0.42
N ASN A 78 -22.75 -7.90 -0.89
CA ASN A 78 -23.65 -8.88 -1.51
C ASN A 78 -22.99 -10.26 -1.64
N GLN A 79 -21.65 -10.30 -1.75
CA GLN A 79 -20.89 -11.55 -1.83
C GLN A 79 -20.81 -12.30 -0.49
N ARG A 80 -20.83 -11.58 0.65
CA ARG A 80 -20.81 -12.20 1.99
C ARG A 80 -22.07 -13.00 2.34
N GLN A 81 -23.19 -12.81 1.65
CA GLN A 81 -24.44 -13.52 1.97
C GLN A 81 -24.56 -14.88 1.26
N VAL A 82 -23.74 -15.14 0.24
CA VAL A 82 -23.74 -16.43 -0.49
C VAL A 82 -22.80 -17.45 0.16
N ASP A 83 -21.71 -17.01 0.80
CA ASP A 83 -20.71 -17.92 1.39
C ASP A 83 -21.15 -18.58 2.71
N SER A 84 -22.19 -18.08 3.38
CA SER A 84 -22.66 -18.63 4.67
C SER A 84 -23.49 -19.92 4.57
N SER A 85 -23.88 -20.39 3.37
CA SER A 85 -24.74 -21.58 3.22
C SER A 85 -24.04 -22.84 2.69
N ILE A 86 -22.73 -22.80 2.38
CA ILE A 86 -22.00 -23.94 1.78
C ILE A 86 -21.10 -24.69 2.81
N SER A 87 -21.07 -24.27 4.07
CA SER A 87 -20.06 -24.73 5.05
C SER A 87 -20.45 -26.00 5.85
N LEU A 88 -20.92 -27.08 5.22
CA LEU A 88 -21.22 -28.34 5.93
C LEU A 88 -20.66 -29.63 5.33
N THR A 89 -19.75 -29.56 4.35
CA THR A 89 -18.99 -30.74 3.91
C THR A 89 -17.50 -30.53 4.17
N VAL A 90 -17.10 -30.54 5.45
CA VAL A 90 -15.68 -30.49 5.85
C VAL A 90 -15.09 -31.89 5.66
N THR A 91 -14.66 -32.19 4.45
CA THR A 91 -13.71 -33.27 4.20
C THR A 91 -12.42 -32.92 4.96
N LEU A 92 -12.00 -33.79 5.88
CA LEU A 92 -10.76 -33.67 6.65
C LEU A 92 -9.54 -33.70 5.72
N ALA A 93 -9.26 -32.58 5.06
CA ALA A 93 -8.02 -32.39 4.34
C ALA A 93 -6.87 -32.45 5.35
N PRO A 94 -5.75 -33.12 5.02
CA PRO A 94 -4.58 -33.15 5.89
C PRO A 94 -4.16 -31.73 6.22
N LYS A 95 -4.03 -31.42 7.52
CA LYS A 95 -3.60 -30.11 8.01
C LYS A 95 -2.22 -29.78 7.41
N MET A 96 -2.20 -28.99 6.34
CA MET A 96 -0.97 -28.59 5.68
C MET A 96 -0.12 -27.78 6.65
N LYS A 97 1.11 -28.25 6.91
CA LYS A 97 2.05 -27.59 7.82
C LYS A 97 2.87 -26.49 7.14
N ARG A 98 3.02 -26.54 5.82
CA ARG A 98 3.83 -25.61 5.02
C ARG A 98 3.16 -25.37 3.68
N VAL A 99 3.29 -24.14 3.18
CA VAL A 99 2.82 -23.77 1.83
C VAL A 99 3.99 -23.92 0.85
N PRO A 100 3.86 -24.75 -0.19
CA PRO A 100 4.91 -24.88 -1.20
C PRO A 100 4.98 -23.61 -2.06
N TYR A 101 6.21 -23.24 -2.45
CA TYR A 101 6.48 -22.10 -3.32
C TYR A 101 7.68 -22.42 -4.23
N GLU A 102 7.73 -21.80 -5.41
CA GLU A 102 8.86 -21.88 -6.35
C GLU A 102 9.73 -20.63 -6.20
N ILE A 103 11.05 -20.77 -6.09
CA ILE A 103 11.98 -19.64 -6.11
C ILE A 103 12.34 -19.33 -7.56
N ILE A 104 12.01 -18.12 -8.01
CA ILE A 104 12.27 -17.65 -9.38
C ILE A 104 13.63 -16.97 -9.49
N ASN A 105 13.99 -16.18 -8.49
CA ASN A 105 15.26 -15.45 -8.45
C ASN A 105 15.72 -15.28 -7.00
N THR A 106 17.03 -15.13 -6.79
CA THR A 106 17.66 -14.87 -5.49
C THR A 106 18.82 -13.90 -5.67
N TRP A 107 18.98 -12.98 -4.74
CA TRP A 107 20.12 -12.06 -4.70
C TRP A 107 20.62 -11.88 -3.26
N GLU A 108 21.88 -11.49 -3.13
CA GLU A 108 22.50 -11.21 -1.83
C GLU A 108 22.14 -9.80 -1.35
N ILE A 109 21.84 -9.66 -0.06
CA ILE A 109 21.57 -8.36 0.56
C ILE A 109 22.85 -7.86 1.25
N PRO A 110 23.29 -6.61 1.00
CA PRO A 110 24.41 -6.03 1.75
C PRO A 110 24.15 -6.09 3.26
N ASN A 111 25.16 -6.48 4.03
CA ASN A 111 25.09 -6.78 5.47
C ASN A 111 24.39 -8.11 5.82
N GLY A 112 24.25 -9.02 4.86
CA GLY A 112 23.97 -10.44 5.06
C GLY A 112 22.51 -10.83 4.86
N GLY A 113 22.31 -12.08 4.43
CA GLY A 113 21.01 -12.66 4.08
C GLY A 113 20.64 -12.45 2.60
N GLN A 114 19.42 -12.84 2.23
CA GLN A 114 19.04 -12.95 0.82
C GLN A 114 17.71 -12.29 0.52
N GLY A 115 17.62 -11.69 -0.66
CA GLY A 115 16.35 -11.35 -1.27
C GLY A 115 15.92 -12.44 -2.25
N LYS A 116 14.61 -12.68 -2.34
CA LYS A 116 14.05 -13.77 -3.17
C LYS A 116 12.79 -13.29 -3.90
N LEU A 117 12.58 -13.81 -5.11
CA LEU A 117 11.29 -13.78 -5.79
C LEU A 117 10.70 -15.18 -5.73
N VAL A 118 9.49 -15.29 -5.23
CA VAL A 118 8.81 -16.58 -5.12
C VAL A 118 7.43 -16.54 -5.74
N VAL A 119 7.00 -17.69 -6.26
CA VAL A 119 5.66 -17.89 -6.82
C VAL A 119 4.94 -18.96 -6.01
N ILE A 120 3.67 -18.72 -5.71
CA ILE A 120 2.78 -19.70 -5.08
C ILE A 120 1.61 -20.05 -5.99
N ASP A 121 1.07 -21.25 -5.80
CA ASP A 121 -0.20 -21.66 -6.39
C ASP A 121 -1.35 -20.84 -5.80
N THR A 122 -2.26 -20.33 -6.63
CA THR A 122 -3.38 -19.46 -6.23
C THR A 122 -4.31 -20.12 -5.23
N LYS A 123 -4.35 -21.46 -5.14
CA LYS A 123 -5.11 -22.17 -4.11
C LYS A 123 -4.65 -21.88 -2.68
N TYR A 124 -3.42 -21.37 -2.50
CA TYR A 124 -2.89 -20.94 -1.21
C TYR A 124 -3.08 -19.45 -0.93
N PHE A 125 -3.49 -18.67 -1.95
CA PHE A 125 -3.73 -17.24 -1.82
C PHE A 125 -5.12 -16.97 -1.21
N ASN A 126 -5.26 -17.30 0.07
CA ASN A 126 -6.47 -17.11 0.86
C ASN A 126 -6.12 -16.87 2.34
N LYS A 127 -7.14 -16.61 3.17
CA LYS A 127 -6.98 -16.27 4.59
C LYS A 127 -6.35 -17.36 5.46
N GLU A 128 -6.38 -18.61 5.02
CA GLU A 128 -5.77 -19.73 5.76
C GLU A 128 -4.34 -19.99 5.27
N GLY A 129 -4.13 -19.96 3.95
CA GLY A 129 -2.84 -20.25 3.32
C GLY A 129 -1.80 -19.15 3.54
N MET A 130 -2.19 -17.88 3.45
CA MET A 130 -1.21 -16.78 3.55
C MET A 130 -0.53 -16.68 4.92
N PRO A 131 -1.23 -16.79 6.07
CA PRO A 131 -0.57 -16.86 7.36
C PRO A 131 0.38 -18.07 7.49
N LEU A 132 0.04 -19.22 6.92
CA LEU A 132 0.91 -20.40 6.90
C LEU A 132 2.15 -20.19 6.02
N LEU A 133 2.01 -19.49 4.89
CA LEU A 133 3.13 -19.09 4.05
C LEU A 133 4.08 -18.16 4.82
N GLY A 134 3.55 -17.13 5.50
CA GLY A 134 4.38 -16.22 6.30
C GLY A 134 5.17 -16.96 7.40
N GLN A 135 4.56 -17.93 8.07
CA GLN A 135 5.27 -18.79 9.04
C GLN A 135 6.34 -19.67 8.38
N THR A 136 6.04 -20.20 7.19
CA THR A 136 7.00 -20.99 6.41
C THR A 136 8.22 -20.13 6.04
N LEU A 137 8.01 -18.94 5.50
CA LEU A 137 9.08 -17.99 5.16
C LEU A 137 9.89 -17.56 6.39
N LYS A 138 9.22 -17.30 7.53
CA LYS A 138 9.89 -16.98 8.80
C LYS A 138 10.87 -18.07 9.23
N GLU A 139 10.44 -19.32 9.16
CA GLU A 139 11.28 -20.47 9.51
C GLU A 139 12.43 -20.66 8.52
N ASP A 140 12.16 -20.53 7.22
CA ASP A 140 13.14 -20.72 6.15
C ASP A 140 14.28 -19.67 6.20
N VAL A 141 13.98 -18.44 6.62
CA VAL A 141 14.96 -17.35 6.75
C VAL A 141 15.39 -17.09 8.19
N LYS A 142 15.19 -18.03 9.12
CA LYS A 142 15.50 -17.83 10.55
C LYS A 142 16.98 -17.51 10.79
N ASN A 143 17.87 -18.07 9.97
CA ASN A 143 19.32 -17.89 10.05
C ASN A 143 19.82 -16.66 9.25
N ASP A 144 18.99 -16.09 8.38
CA ASP A 144 19.37 -14.91 7.59
C ASP A 144 19.34 -13.67 8.47
N ARG A 145 20.37 -12.81 8.39
CA ARG A 145 20.35 -11.52 9.10
C ARG A 145 19.28 -10.60 8.55
N ASN A 146 19.18 -10.50 7.22
CA ASN A 146 18.15 -9.76 6.52
C ASN A 146 17.46 -10.65 5.49
N ALA A 147 16.17 -10.42 5.25
CA ALA A 147 15.45 -11.09 4.17
C ALA A 147 14.46 -10.13 3.53
N PHE A 148 14.35 -10.17 2.21
CA PHE A 148 13.36 -9.43 1.43
C PHE A 148 12.77 -10.36 0.38
N ILE A 149 11.56 -10.83 0.60
CA ILE A 149 10.93 -11.81 -0.28
C ILE A 149 9.69 -11.17 -0.89
N SER A 150 9.64 -11.10 -2.22
CA SER A 150 8.44 -10.69 -2.97
C SER A 150 7.72 -11.94 -3.47
N ILE A 151 6.42 -12.01 -3.21
CA ILE A 151 5.59 -13.19 -3.48
C ILE A 151 4.59 -12.86 -4.59
N PHE A 152 4.54 -13.73 -5.60
CA PHE A 152 3.66 -13.62 -6.75
C PHE A 152 2.74 -14.84 -6.89
N THR A 153 1.62 -14.66 -7.57
CA THR A 153 0.76 -15.77 -8.02
C THR A 153 1.06 -16.24 -9.44
N ASP A 154 1.86 -15.49 -10.20
CA ASP A 154 2.22 -15.81 -11.57
C ASP A 154 3.73 -15.59 -11.81
N LYS A 155 4.35 -16.55 -12.50
CA LYS A 155 5.79 -16.53 -12.79
C LYS A 155 6.19 -15.44 -13.76
N ARG A 156 5.36 -15.09 -14.74
CA ARG A 156 5.62 -13.98 -15.66
C ARG A 156 5.64 -12.65 -14.90
N ALA A 157 4.73 -12.46 -13.95
CA ALA A 157 4.71 -11.26 -13.11
C ALA A 157 5.98 -11.15 -12.27
N ALA A 158 6.44 -12.24 -11.66
CA ALA A 158 7.70 -12.26 -10.92
C ALA A 158 8.91 -11.84 -11.79
N LEU A 159 8.96 -12.31 -13.04
CA LEU A 159 10.03 -11.99 -14.00
C LEU A 159 10.00 -10.53 -14.48
N LEU A 160 8.87 -9.83 -14.35
CA LEU A 160 8.75 -8.41 -14.69
C LEU A 160 9.41 -7.48 -13.66
N ARG A 161 9.82 -7.98 -12.48
CA ARG A 161 10.39 -7.14 -11.41
C ARG A 161 11.55 -6.25 -11.88
N ASP A 162 12.46 -6.78 -12.69
CA ASP A 162 13.63 -6.02 -13.09
C ASP A 162 13.24 -4.81 -13.97
N LYS A 163 12.19 -4.96 -14.80
CA LYS A 163 11.60 -3.83 -15.54
C LYS A 163 10.94 -2.80 -14.63
N VAL A 164 10.36 -3.22 -13.49
CA VAL A 164 9.81 -2.27 -12.49
C VAL A 164 10.92 -1.41 -11.93
N LEU A 165 12.10 -1.99 -11.68
CA LEU A 165 13.24 -1.27 -11.12
C LEU A 165 13.89 -0.30 -12.11
N THR A 166 13.79 -0.57 -13.41
CA THR A 166 14.35 0.27 -14.48
C THR A 166 13.34 1.24 -15.12
N ASP A 167 12.08 1.22 -14.70
CA ASP A 167 10.97 1.97 -15.30
C ASP A 167 10.80 1.74 -16.82
N ASP A 168 11.04 0.50 -17.26
CA ASP A 168 10.99 0.08 -18.68
C ASP A 168 9.76 -0.82 -18.95
N MET A 169 8.64 -0.51 -18.29
CA MET A 169 7.44 -1.34 -18.29
C MET A 169 6.29 -0.63 -19.00
N THR A 170 5.55 -1.34 -19.85
CA THR A 170 4.29 -0.79 -20.41
C THR A 170 3.21 -0.72 -19.33
N ASP A 171 2.16 0.07 -19.56
CA ASP A 171 1.04 0.17 -18.61
C ASP A 171 0.36 -1.21 -18.40
N GLU A 172 0.23 -2.02 -19.45
CA GLU A 172 -0.35 -3.37 -19.33
C GLU A 172 0.54 -4.34 -18.55
N GLU A 173 1.86 -4.27 -18.73
CA GLU A 173 2.81 -5.06 -17.95
C GLU A 173 2.77 -4.66 -16.48
N ARG A 174 2.61 -3.36 -16.20
CA ARG A 174 2.49 -2.82 -14.83
C ARG A 174 1.21 -3.27 -14.16
N ASP A 175 0.07 -3.15 -14.82
CA ASP A 175 -1.21 -3.64 -14.31
C ASP A 175 -1.16 -5.15 -14.03
N PHE A 176 -0.49 -5.92 -14.90
CA PHE A 176 -0.29 -7.35 -14.69
C PHE A 176 0.62 -7.65 -13.50
N TYR A 177 1.75 -6.93 -13.36
CA TYR A 177 2.66 -7.06 -12.23
C TYR A 177 1.94 -6.75 -10.91
N ASP A 178 1.25 -5.61 -10.84
CA ASP A 178 0.58 -5.13 -9.62
C ASP A 178 -0.55 -6.07 -9.16
N LYS A 179 -1.29 -6.65 -10.11
CA LYS A 179 -2.34 -7.63 -9.84
C LYS A 179 -1.79 -8.93 -9.25
N HIS A 180 -0.62 -9.36 -9.72
CA HIS A 180 -0.04 -10.64 -9.33
C HIS A 180 0.98 -10.55 -8.20
N TYR A 181 1.38 -9.34 -7.79
CA TYR A 181 2.19 -9.09 -6.59
C TYR A 181 1.31 -9.08 -5.34
N ILE A 182 1.33 -10.19 -4.58
CA ILE A 182 0.32 -10.49 -3.56
C ILE A 182 0.81 -10.44 -2.13
N ALA A 183 2.13 -10.48 -1.88
CA ALA A 183 2.66 -10.34 -0.55
C ALA A 183 4.15 -9.99 -0.55
N GLN A 184 4.62 -9.50 0.59
CA GLN A 184 6.03 -9.23 0.85
C GLN A 184 6.40 -9.69 2.27
N TYR A 185 7.51 -10.41 2.40
CA TYR A 185 8.11 -10.74 3.70
C TYR A 185 9.40 -9.94 3.87
N ASN A 186 9.52 -9.23 4.99
CA ASN A 186 10.68 -8.42 5.33
C ASN A 186 11.23 -8.82 6.70
N LYS A 187 12.55 -9.04 6.77
CA LYS A 187 13.30 -9.23 8.02
C LYS A 187 14.54 -8.33 8.01
N ASN A 188 14.76 -7.62 9.11
CA ASN A 188 15.97 -6.85 9.34
C ASN A 188 16.46 -7.11 10.77
N GLY A 189 17.53 -7.89 10.88
CA GLY A 189 18.11 -8.29 12.17
C GLY A 189 18.73 -7.14 12.96
N ASN A 190 18.98 -5.97 12.35
CA ASN A 190 19.53 -4.81 13.06
C ASN A 190 18.47 -4.06 13.87
N SER A 191 17.24 -3.97 13.35
CA SER A 191 16.14 -3.26 14.00
C SER A 191 15.15 -4.19 14.71
N GLY A 192 15.26 -5.52 14.50
CA GLY A 192 14.25 -6.48 14.93
C GLY A 192 12.98 -6.45 14.08
N PHE A 193 12.99 -5.72 12.95
CA PHE A 193 11.87 -5.65 12.04
C PHE A 193 11.62 -7.00 11.38
N ASN A 194 10.42 -7.54 11.53
CA ASN A 194 10.02 -8.82 10.96
C ASN A 194 8.52 -8.81 10.68
N GLU A 195 8.14 -8.68 9.41
CA GLU A 195 6.74 -8.61 9.01
C GLU A 195 6.44 -9.28 7.69
N PHE A 196 5.19 -9.71 7.56
CA PHE A 196 4.62 -10.26 6.34
C PHE A 196 3.38 -9.44 5.97
N VAL A 197 3.46 -8.73 4.86
CA VAL A 197 2.39 -7.90 4.33
C VAL A 197 1.71 -8.65 3.19
N ILE A 198 0.40 -8.79 3.25
CA ILE A 198 -0.45 -9.50 2.29
C ILE A 198 -1.35 -8.49 1.61
N TYR A 199 -1.48 -8.58 0.29
CA TYR A 199 -2.33 -7.74 -0.56
C TYR A 199 -3.36 -8.63 -1.25
N TYR A 200 -4.53 -8.85 -0.63
CA TYR A 200 -5.54 -9.80 -1.13
C TYR A 200 -6.13 -9.39 -2.49
N ASP A 201 -6.11 -8.10 -2.81
CA ASP A 201 -6.67 -7.55 -4.05
C ASP A 201 -5.56 -6.97 -4.96
N GLY A 202 -4.33 -7.49 -4.84
CA GLY A 202 -3.14 -6.94 -5.50
C GLY A 202 -2.53 -5.74 -4.77
N VAL A 203 -1.31 -5.35 -5.11
CA VAL A 203 -0.53 -4.33 -4.35
C VAL A 203 -1.18 -2.94 -4.35
N MET A 204 -1.99 -2.63 -5.36
CA MET A 204 -2.76 -1.39 -5.47
C MET A 204 -4.17 -1.48 -4.84
N GLY A 205 -4.53 -2.67 -4.35
CA GLY A 205 -5.80 -2.92 -3.68
C GLY A 205 -5.88 -2.30 -2.28
N SER A 206 -7.10 -2.17 -1.76
CA SER A 206 -7.34 -1.63 -0.40
C SER A 206 -7.38 -2.70 0.69
N ASN A 207 -7.49 -3.97 0.30
CA ASN A 207 -7.56 -5.10 1.23
C ASN A 207 -6.16 -5.68 1.48
N SER A 208 -5.54 -5.20 2.56
CA SER A 208 -4.22 -5.67 3.00
C SER A 208 -4.22 -6.10 4.45
N GLU A 209 -3.35 -7.05 4.78
CA GLU A 209 -3.13 -7.53 6.13
C GLU A 209 -1.63 -7.55 6.44
N THR A 210 -1.26 -7.20 7.68
CA THR A 210 0.14 -7.24 8.13
C THR A 210 0.27 -8.14 9.35
N ILE A 211 1.11 -9.16 9.23
CA ILE A 211 1.47 -10.07 10.33
C ILE A 211 2.86 -9.71 10.81
N LYS A 212 3.01 -9.41 12.10
CA LYS A 212 4.30 -9.11 12.74
C LYS A 212 4.80 -10.33 13.52
N TYR A 213 6.10 -10.54 13.53
CA TYR A 213 6.73 -11.77 14.00
C TYR A 213 7.75 -11.62 15.12
#